data_AF-A0A523T2R2-F1
#
_entry.id   AF-A0A523T2R2-F1
#
_cell.length_a   1.000
_cell.length_b   1.000
_cell.length_c   1.000
_cell.angle_alpha   90.00
_cell.angle_beta   90.00
_cell.angle_gamma   90.00
#
_symmetry.space_group_name_H-M   'P 1'
#
loop_
_entity.id
_entity.type
_entity.pdbx_description
1 polymer ?
#
loop_
_entity_poly.entity_id
_entity_poly.type
_entity_poly.pdbx_seq_one_letter_code
_entity_poly.pdbx_strand_id
1 'polypeptide(L)'
;MKKLVTLEERKWIAANAVKQLGTAIKFPVIDVDKAITKIREDRASNNLSPYVEIQPISVDMHKVPNKLATFQKDPITSVLYGIALNQDDFGNIRWQKIQLHDAMSLNLDKINDAKIWCILRFYPEILGSPWQADRPYYKVYDPTDQALAEMGEIALMRKAFGRIEMIQDKPKDMVLFARYLGEELMENSNENIVVGSLFRFAKNHPVEFNRKWDSKVRSYAERFFSGIAIGLIVQDAERGYIFRNIGLGLSEEEAINFLSRDANVMGSLNGDLAEKDVLIRSISSRKKETEKKVNEKKKKDDITTKHPD
;
A
#
# COMPACT_ATOMS: atom_id res chain seq x y z
N MET A 1 23.86 -3.79 -21.95
CA MET A 1 24.29 -4.70 -23.04
C MET A 1 23.74 -6.09 -22.81
N LYS A 2 22.89 -6.60 -23.71
CA LYS A 2 22.48 -8.02 -23.71
C LYS A 2 23.71 -8.84 -24.17
N LYS A 3 24.28 -9.69 -23.32
CA LYS A 3 25.36 -10.60 -23.70
C LYS A 3 24.71 -11.87 -24.27
N LEU A 4 24.94 -12.13 -25.56
CA LEU A 4 24.27 -13.17 -26.33
C LEU A 4 25.28 -14.27 -26.68
N VAL A 5 24.82 -15.52 -26.68
CA VAL A 5 25.51 -16.68 -27.25
C VAL A 5 24.76 -17.06 -28.53
N THR A 6 25.44 -17.64 -29.51
CA THR A 6 24.77 -18.13 -30.72
C THR A 6 24.58 -19.63 -30.63
N LEU A 7 23.35 -20.11 -30.80
CA LEU A 7 23.05 -21.54 -30.98
C LEU A 7 22.75 -21.82 -32.45
N GLU A 8 23.17 -22.98 -32.94
CA GLU A 8 22.85 -23.43 -34.30
C GLU A 8 21.66 -24.39 -34.25
N GLU A 9 20.71 -24.21 -35.17
CA GLU A 9 19.59 -25.12 -35.39
C GLU A 9 19.46 -25.40 -36.90
N ARG A 10 19.17 -26.64 -37.28
CA ARG A 10 19.07 -27.05 -38.68
C ARG A 10 17.62 -27.05 -39.14
N LYS A 11 17.29 -26.17 -40.09
CA LYS A 11 15.92 -26.08 -40.62
C LYS A 11 15.77 -26.93 -41.88
N TRP A 12 14.81 -27.86 -41.87
CA TRP A 12 14.51 -28.71 -43.01
C TRP A 12 13.81 -27.93 -44.13
N ILE A 13 14.16 -28.24 -45.38
CA ILE A 13 13.66 -27.56 -46.59
C ILE A 13 12.28 -28.10 -47.01
N ALA A 14 11.88 -29.31 -46.56
CA ALA A 14 10.56 -29.88 -46.80
C ALA A 14 10.21 -30.99 -45.78
N ALA A 15 8.91 -31.24 -45.56
CA ALA A 15 8.39 -32.25 -44.61
C ALA A 15 8.83 -33.70 -44.91
N ASN A 16 9.29 -33.99 -46.13
CA ASN A 16 9.66 -35.33 -46.59
C ASN A 16 11.16 -35.50 -46.93
N ALA A 17 11.99 -34.48 -46.67
CA ALA A 17 13.43 -34.65 -46.82
C ALA A 17 13.93 -35.40 -45.59
N VAL A 18 14.40 -36.64 -45.75
CA VAL A 18 14.99 -37.44 -44.65
C VAL A 18 16.52 -37.58 -44.83
N LYS A 19 17.08 -37.10 -45.95
CA LYS A 19 18.49 -37.36 -46.34
C LYS A 19 19.35 -36.14 -46.67
N GLN A 20 18.80 -34.93 -46.66
CA GLN A 20 19.59 -33.70 -46.85
C GLN A 20 19.55 -32.88 -45.58
N LEU A 21 20.67 -32.85 -44.86
CA LEU A 21 20.86 -32.00 -43.69
C LEU A 21 20.59 -30.55 -44.10
N GLY A 22 19.54 -29.96 -43.53
CA GLY A 22 19.14 -28.58 -43.82
C GLY A 22 20.23 -27.55 -43.47
N THR A 23 20.06 -26.32 -43.94
CA THR A 23 20.97 -25.22 -43.66
C THR A 23 21.00 -24.91 -42.16
N ALA A 24 22.20 -24.79 -41.59
CA ALA A 24 22.39 -24.36 -40.21
C ALA A 24 22.00 -22.88 -40.07
N ILE A 25 21.02 -22.61 -39.23
CA ILE A 25 20.57 -21.26 -38.87
C ILE A 25 21.12 -20.94 -37.49
N LYS A 26 21.75 -19.77 -37.38
CA LYS A 26 22.31 -19.24 -36.14
C LYS A 26 21.26 -18.38 -35.42
N PHE A 27 20.86 -18.79 -34.22
CA PHE A 27 19.94 -18.06 -33.36
C PHE A 27 20.70 -17.38 -32.22
N PRO A 28 20.49 -16.09 -31.96
CA PRO A 28 21.01 -15.45 -30.76
C PRO A 28 20.18 -15.89 -29.55
N VAL A 29 20.86 -16.36 -28.52
CA VAL A 29 20.30 -16.87 -27.26
C VAL A 29 20.92 -16.12 -26.10
N ILE A 30 20.15 -15.91 -25.03
CA ILE A 30 20.67 -15.29 -23.82
C ILE A 30 21.81 -16.13 -23.21
N ASP A 31 22.89 -15.48 -22.80
CA ASP A 31 23.92 -16.08 -21.96
C ASP A 31 23.38 -16.20 -20.52
N VAL A 32 22.80 -17.35 -20.20
CA VAL A 32 22.08 -17.57 -18.93
C VAL A 32 23.01 -17.41 -17.73
N ASP A 33 24.23 -17.93 -17.78
CA ASP A 33 25.16 -17.88 -16.66
C ASP A 33 25.59 -16.43 -16.37
N LYS A 34 25.89 -15.64 -17.42
CA LYS A 34 26.18 -14.20 -17.24
C LYS A 34 24.97 -13.42 -16.76
N ALA A 35 23.77 -13.77 -17.21
CA ALA A 35 22.53 -13.13 -16.75
C ALA A 35 22.28 -13.40 -15.27
N ILE A 36 22.56 -14.62 -14.80
CA ILE A 36 22.47 -14.99 -13.37
C ILE A 36 23.45 -14.20 -12.53
N THR A 37 24.72 -14.09 -12.95
CA THR A 37 25.72 -13.28 -12.23
C THR A 37 25.20 -11.85 -12.06
N LYS A 38 24.71 -11.25 -13.13
CA LYS A 38 24.14 -9.90 -13.08
C LYS A 38 22.92 -9.81 -12.17
N ILE A 39 22.00 -10.79 -12.22
CA ILE A 39 20.82 -10.81 -11.33
C ILE A 39 21.26 -10.84 -9.87
N ARG A 40 22.28 -11.63 -9.53
CA ARG A 40 22.80 -11.71 -8.15
C ARG A 40 23.47 -10.40 -7.72
N GLU A 41 24.27 -9.80 -8.60
CA GLU A 41 24.89 -8.49 -8.36
C GLU A 41 23.83 -7.40 -8.14
N ASP A 42 22.83 -7.33 -9.02
CA ASP A 42 21.72 -6.37 -8.93
C ASP A 42 20.97 -6.58 -7.60
N ARG A 43 20.66 -7.82 -7.20
CA ARG A 43 19.97 -8.10 -5.93
C ARG A 43 20.81 -7.77 -4.71
N ALA A 44 22.10 -8.13 -4.70
CA ALA A 44 23.02 -7.80 -3.61
C ALA A 44 23.15 -6.27 -3.45
N SER A 45 23.26 -5.53 -4.56
CA SER A 45 23.37 -4.06 -4.53
C SER A 45 22.12 -3.37 -3.97
N ASN A 46 20.95 -4.00 -4.13
CA ASN A 46 19.67 -3.51 -3.63
C ASN A 46 19.26 -4.12 -2.28
N ASN A 47 20.12 -4.91 -1.64
CA ASN A 47 19.84 -5.66 -0.40
C ASN A 47 18.59 -6.56 -0.49
N LEU A 48 18.28 -7.09 -1.67
CA LEU A 48 17.14 -8.00 -1.88
C LEU A 48 17.48 -9.41 -1.42
N SER A 49 16.45 -10.17 -1.04
CA SER A 49 16.60 -11.57 -0.62
C SER A 49 17.19 -12.43 -1.74
N PRO A 50 17.93 -13.52 -1.50
CA PRO A 50 18.23 -14.49 -2.55
C PRO A 50 16.99 -15.33 -2.93
N TYR A 51 15.92 -15.27 -2.15
CA TYR A 51 14.69 -16.02 -2.39
C TYR A 51 13.69 -15.19 -3.18
N VAL A 52 13.06 -15.84 -4.15
CA VAL A 52 11.93 -15.31 -4.92
C VAL A 52 10.83 -16.35 -4.93
N GLU A 53 9.59 -15.91 -4.73
CA GLU A 53 8.43 -16.79 -4.82
C GLU A 53 7.50 -16.34 -5.94
N ILE A 54 7.00 -17.29 -6.72
CA ILE A 54 6.04 -17.05 -7.79
C ILE A 54 4.71 -17.62 -7.34
N GLN A 55 3.71 -16.74 -7.22
CA GLN A 55 2.38 -17.06 -6.68
C GLN A 55 1.29 -16.63 -7.68
N PRO A 56 0.14 -17.31 -7.75
CA PRO A 56 -1.00 -16.89 -8.56
C PRO A 56 -1.59 -15.57 -8.05
N ILE A 57 -2.15 -14.79 -8.97
CA ILE A 57 -2.89 -13.55 -8.72
C ILE A 57 -4.38 -13.85 -8.45
N SER A 58 -4.90 -14.95 -8.99
CA SER A 58 -6.33 -15.26 -9.00
C SER A 58 -6.83 -15.97 -7.73
N VAL A 59 -8.08 -15.64 -7.40
CA VAL A 59 -8.86 -15.88 -6.17
C VAL A 59 -9.57 -17.25 -6.14
N ASP A 60 -9.64 -17.93 -7.28
CA ASP A 60 -10.37 -19.20 -7.44
C ASP A 60 -9.40 -20.39 -7.35
N MET A 61 -9.24 -20.96 -6.15
CA MET A 61 -8.37 -22.12 -5.88
C MET A 61 -8.70 -23.35 -6.73
N HIS A 62 -9.87 -23.39 -7.37
CA HIS A 62 -10.31 -24.52 -8.19
C HIS A 62 -9.91 -24.41 -9.67
N LYS A 63 -9.32 -23.29 -10.09
CA LYS A 63 -8.89 -23.05 -11.48
C LYS A 63 -7.38 -22.89 -11.59
N VAL A 64 -6.60 -23.73 -10.92
CA VAL A 64 -5.14 -23.72 -11.08
C VAL A 64 -4.79 -24.20 -12.48
N PRO A 65 -4.33 -23.32 -13.39
CA PRO A 65 -3.83 -23.76 -14.67
C PRO A 65 -2.43 -24.33 -14.43
N ASN A 66 -2.23 -25.57 -14.85
CA ASN A 66 -0.90 -26.13 -14.98
C ASN A 66 -0.21 -25.48 -16.19
N LYS A 67 0.36 -24.29 -15.99
CA LYS A 67 1.03 -23.52 -17.05
C LYS A 67 2.45 -24.03 -17.22
N LEU A 68 2.84 -24.14 -18.48
CA LEU A 68 4.16 -24.64 -18.84
C LEU A 68 4.92 -23.51 -19.54
N ALA A 69 5.98 -23.03 -18.89
CA ALA A 69 6.91 -22.10 -19.48
C ALA A 69 7.99 -22.89 -20.25
N THR A 70 8.33 -22.41 -21.45
CA THR A 70 9.45 -22.93 -22.24
C THR A 70 10.33 -21.78 -22.68
N PHE A 71 10.93 -21.86 -23.88
CA PHE A 71 11.64 -20.74 -24.45
C PHE A 71 10.67 -19.66 -24.93
N GLN A 72 11.16 -18.43 -24.99
CA GLN A 72 10.44 -17.29 -25.54
C GLN A 72 11.30 -16.54 -26.53
N LYS A 73 10.69 -16.09 -27.62
CA LYS A 73 11.36 -15.29 -28.63
C LYS A 73 10.97 -13.84 -28.43
N ASP A 74 11.95 -12.99 -28.21
CA ASP A 74 11.74 -11.54 -28.20
C ASP A 74 11.22 -11.11 -29.59
N PRO A 75 10.01 -10.52 -29.68
CA PRO A 75 9.40 -10.18 -30.97
C PRO A 75 10.19 -9.08 -31.71
N ILE A 76 10.97 -8.26 -30.99
CA ILE A 76 11.75 -7.16 -31.56
C ILE A 76 13.14 -7.65 -31.96
N THR A 77 13.88 -8.27 -31.03
CA THR A 77 15.29 -8.63 -31.29
C THR A 77 15.47 -10.05 -31.82
N SER A 78 14.40 -10.85 -31.89
CA SER A 78 14.44 -12.28 -32.26
C SER A 78 15.37 -13.14 -31.40
N VAL A 79 15.75 -12.67 -30.21
CA VAL A 79 16.59 -13.41 -29.25
C VAL A 79 15.74 -14.46 -28.55
N LEU A 80 16.27 -15.67 -28.39
CA LEU A 80 15.62 -16.74 -27.65
C LEU A 80 16.04 -16.72 -26.17
N TYR A 81 15.04 -16.83 -25.30
CA TYR A 81 15.16 -16.86 -23.86
C TYR A 81 14.66 -18.21 -23.38
N GLY A 82 15.58 -19.13 -23.12
CA GLY A 82 15.27 -20.46 -22.61
C GLY A 82 16.52 -21.15 -22.07
N ILE A 83 16.32 -22.27 -21.38
CA ILE A 83 17.43 -23.15 -20.94
C ILE A 83 17.56 -24.27 -21.97
N ALA A 84 18.63 -24.23 -22.77
CA ALA A 84 18.93 -25.30 -23.72
C ALA A 84 19.45 -26.52 -22.95
N LEU A 85 18.87 -27.70 -23.23
CA LEU A 85 19.29 -28.98 -22.65
C LEU A 85 20.34 -29.65 -23.53
N ASN A 86 19.98 -29.88 -24.79
CA ASN A 86 20.80 -30.51 -25.82
C ASN A 86 20.20 -30.25 -27.20
N GLN A 87 20.85 -30.77 -28.24
CA GLN A 87 20.26 -30.89 -29.57
C GLN A 87 19.69 -32.30 -29.75
N ASP A 88 18.60 -32.43 -30.50
CA ASP A 88 18.11 -33.74 -30.95
C ASP A 88 18.99 -34.30 -32.10
N ASP A 89 18.70 -35.53 -32.54
CA ASP A 89 19.42 -36.18 -33.65
C ASP A 89 19.32 -35.41 -34.97
N PHE A 90 18.38 -34.45 -35.05
CA PHE A 90 18.14 -33.61 -36.21
C PHE A 90 18.80 -32.23 -36.10
N GLY A 91 19.46 -31.93 -34.98
CA GLY A 91 20.11 -30.63 -34.72
C GLY A 91 19.16 -29.53 -34.24
N ASN A 92 17.92 -29.85 -33.83
CA ASN A 92 17.01 -28.89 -33.21
C ASN A 92 17.32 -28.75 -31.72
N ILE A 93 17.20 -27.53 -31.21
CA ILE A 93 17.48 -27.25 -29.79
C ILE A 93 16.32 -27.76 -28.93
N ARG A 94 16.61 -28.63 -27.96
CA ARG A 94 15.65 -29.04 -26.93
C ARG A 94 15.71 -28.07 -25.75
N TRP A 95 14.56 -27.48 -25.44
CA TRP A 95 14.42 -26.52 -24.35
C TRP A 95 13.84 -27.18 -23.10
N GLN A 96 14.36 -26.79 -21.94
CA GLN A 96 13.79 -27.20 -20.66
C GLN A 96 12.37 -26.64 -20.52
N LYS A 97 11.45 -27.52 -20.13
CA LYS A 97 10.09 -27.15 -19.74
C LYS A 97 10.09 -26.84 -18.24
N ILE A 98 9.57 -25.67 -17.87
CA ILE A 98 9.44 -25.22 -16.49
C ILE A 98 7.94 -25.27 -16.17
N GLN A 99 7.55 -26.15 -15.26
CA GLN A 99 6.16 -26.31 -14.85
C GLN A 99 5.85 -25.32 -13.72
N LEU A 100 4.91 -24.42 -13.92
CA LEU A 100 4.46 -23.47 -12.91
C LEU A 100 3.29 -24.07 -12.13
N HIS A 101 3.54 -24.33 -10.84
CA HIS A 101 2.56 -24.83 -9.89
C HIS A 101 1.90 -23.67 -9.11
N ASP A 102 1.20 -24.00 -8.01
CA ASP A 102 0.53 -23.03 -7.12
C ASP A 102 1.51 -22.04 -6.49
N ALA A 103 2.58 -22.52 -5.86
CA ALA A 103 3.62 -21.67 -5.34
C ALA A 103 4.96 -22.28 -5.71
N MET A 104 5.82 -21.48 -6.33
CA MET A 104 7.18 -21.89 -6.67
C MET A 104 8.17 -20.97 -5.96
N SER A 105 8.85 -21.50 -4.95
CA SER A 105 9.95 -20.81 -4.28
C SER A 105 11.27 -21.17 -4.95
N LEU A 106 12.03 -20.16 -5.35
CA LEU A 106 13.34 -20.27 -6.00
C LEU A 106 14.40 -19.66 -5.10
N ASN A 107 15.46 -20.41 -4.82
CA ASN A 107 16.65 -19.87 -4.16
C ASN A 107 17.69 -19.51 -5.22
N LEU A 108 17.86 -18.21 -5.50
CA LEU A 108 18.77 -17.73 -6.53
C LEU A 108 20.25 -17.95 -6.24
N ASP A 109 20.63 -18.42 -5.05
CA ASP A 109 21.99 -18.91 -4.77
C ASP A 109 22.25 -20.27 -5.42
N LYS A 110 21.19 -21.07 -5.63
CA LYS A 110 21.25 -22.31 -6.39
C LYS A 110 21.24 -21.99 -7.87
N ILE A 111 22.21 -22.52 -8.61
CA ILE A 111 22.38 -22.22 -10.04
C ILE A 111 21.14 -22.62 -10.86
N ASN A 112 20.52 -23.76 -10.56
CA ASN A 112 19.36 -24.26 -11.31
C ASN A 112 18.13 -23.37 -11.10
N ASP A 113 17.85 -22.96 -9.87
CA ASP A 113 16.75 -22.06 -9.54
C ASP A 113 16.98 -20.67 -10.17
N ALA A 114 18.23 -20.20 -10.18
CA ALA A 114 18.60 -18.96 -10.85
C ALA A 114 18.43 -19.03 -12.38
N LYS A 115 18.74 -20.18 -12.99
CA LYS A 115 18.46 -20.43 -14.42
C LYS A 115 16.97 -20.36 -14.71
N ILE A 116 16.15 -21.00 -13.87
CA ILE A 116 14.70 -20.97 -13.97
C ILE A 116 14.17 -19.54 -13.87
N TRP A 117 14.58 -18.80 -12.84
CA TRP A 117 14.18 -17.41 -12.63
C TRP A 117 14.59 -16.49 -13.78
N CYS A 118 15.79 -16.67 -14.33
CA CYS A 118 16.29 -15.92 -15.47
C CYS A 118 15.37 -16.01 -16.69
N ILE A 119 14.67 -17.13 -16.86
CA ILE A 119 13.67 -17.31 -17.93
C ILE A 119 12.31 -16.79 -17.49
N LEU A 120 11.85 -17.16 -16.29
CA LEU A 120 10.51 -16.83 -15.81
C LEU A 120 10.24 -15.33 -15.67
N ARG A 121 11.24 -14.51 -15.35
CA ARG A 121 11.11 -13.04 -15.31
C ARG A 121 10.66 -12.40 -16.64
N PHE A 122 10.73 -13.15 -17.74
CA PHE A 122 10.24 -12.71 -19.04
C PHE A 122 8.93 -13.39 -19.47
N TYR A 123 8.40 -14.33 -18.70
CA TYR A 123 7.17 -15.05 -19.03
C TYR A 123 5.95 -14.10 -19.03
N PRO A 124 5.10 -14.06 -20.09
CA PRO A 124 3.96 -13.14 -20.20
C PRO A 124 2.94 -13.25 -19.09
N GLU A 125 2.77 -14.43 -18.51
CA GLU A 125 1.78 -14.65 -17.46
C GLU A 125 2.28 -14.15 -16.09
N ILE A 126 3.52 -13.65 -15.98
CA ILE A 126 4.07 -13.06 -14.76
C ILE A 126 3.92 -11.54 -14.81
N LEU A 127 3.27 -10.98 -13.77
CA LEU A 127 3.13 -9.54 -13.57
C LEU A 127 4.50 -8.87 -13.45
N GLY A 128 4.71 -7.78 -14.19
CA GLY A 128 5.98 -7.07 -14.28
C GLY A 128 6.94 -7.64 -15.33
N SER A 129 6.56 -8.70 -16.05
CA SER A 129 7.32 -9.19 -17.20
C SER A 129 7.38 -8.13 -18.32
N PRO A 130 8.52 -7.99 -19.02
CA PRO A 130 8.61 -7.16 -20.23
C PRO A 130 7.65 -7.57 -21.37
N TRP A 131 7.16 -8.81 -21.34
CA TRP A 131 6.19 -9.33 -22.31
C TRP A 131 4.87 -9.68 -21.65
N GLN A 132 4.54 -9.00 -20.54
CA GLN A 132 3.32 -9.22 -19.78
C GLN A 132 2.09 -9.25 -20.68
N ALA A 133 1.27 -10.30 -20.50
CA ALA A 133 -0.04 -10.43 -21.12
C ALA A 133 -1.05 -9.49 -20.44
N ASP A 134 -2.15 -9.17 -21.13
CA ASP A 134 -3.20 -8.27 -20.61
C ASP A 134 -3.75 -8.70 -19.24
N ARG A 135 -3.74 -10.00 -18.96
CA ARG A 135 -4.21 -10.61 -17.72
C ARG A 135 -3.18 -11.61 -17.19
N PRO A 136 -2.11 -11.15 -16.50
CA PRO A 136 -1.11 -12.05 -15.97
C PRO A 136 -1.72 -12.94 -14.88
N TYR A 137 -1.33 -14.21 -14.88
CA TYR A 137 -1.83 -15.19 -13.90
C TYR A 137 -1.00 -15.22 -12.61
N TYR A 138 0.29 -14.89 -12.67
CA TYR A 138 1.24 -15.00 -11.56
C TYR A 138 1.82 -13.64 -11.19
N LYS A 139 2.16 -13.47 -9.90
CA LYS A 139 2.93 -12.36 -9.35
C LYS A 139 4.21 -12.87 -8.71
N VAL A 140 5.20 -12.00 -8.68
CA VAL A 140 6.48 -12.24 -8.03
C VAL A 140 6.40 -11.68 -6.62
N TYR A 141 6.78 -12.49 -5.65
CA TYR A 141 6.87 -12.14 -4.24
C TYR A 141 8.34 -12.15 -3.83
N ASP A 142 8.84 -11.00 -3.40
CA ASP A 142 10.16 -10.84 -2.80
C ASP A 142 9.97 -10.59 -1.30
N PRO A 143 10.48 -11.48 -0.42
CA PRO A 143 10.31 -11.32 1.03
C PRO A 143 10.86 -10.00 1.57
N THR A 144 11.93 -9.45 0.97
CA THR A 144 12.51 -8.19 1.43
C THR A 144 11.61 -7.02 1.04
N ASP A 145 11.15 -6.97 -0.21
CA ASP A 145 10.28 -5.88 -0.66
C ASP A 145 8.95 -5.89 0.10
N GLN A 146 8.39 -7.08 0.35
CA GLN A 146 7.19 -7.22 1.17
C GLN A 146 7.43 -6.74 2.60
N ALA A 147 8.52 -7.19 3.24
CA ALA A 147 8.86 -6.75 4.59
C ALA A 147 9.06 -5.23 4.65
N LEU A 148 9.68 -4.62 3.64
CA LEU A 148 9.84 -3.16 3.55
C LEU A 148 8.49 -2.45 3.40
N ALA A 149 7.59 -2.97 2.57
CA ALA A 149 6.24 -2.43 2.41
C ALA A 149 5.45 -2.50 3.74
N GLU A 150 5.47 -3.65 4.41
CA GLU A 150 4.84 -3.86 5.72
C GLU A 150 5.44 -2.96 6.80
N MET A 151 6.78 -2.85 6.85
CA MET A 151 7.46 -1.93 7.75
C MET A 151 7.06 -0.47 7.49
N GLY A 152 6.90 -0.08 6.22
CA GLY A 152 6.40 1.23 5.83
C GLY A 152 4.98 1.49 6.34
N GLU A 153 4.08 0.51 6.19
CA GLU A 153 2.71 0.58 6.71
C GLU A 153 2.70 0.69 8.24
N ILE A 154 3.49 -0.13 8.93
CA ILE A 154 3.66 -0.08 10.39
C ILE A 154 4.20 1.28 10.84
N ALA A 155 5.17 1.84 10.12
CA ALA A 155 5.71 3.16 10.42
C ALA A 155 4.65 4.27 10.29
N LEU A 156 3.79 4.20 9.26
CA LEU A 156 2.68 5.13 9.08
C LEU A 156 1.62 4.97 10.18
N MET A 157 1.28 3.73 10.57
CA MET A 157 0.39 3.46 11.70
C MET A 157 0.95 4.03 13.01
N ARG A 158 2.22 3.77 13.32
CA ARG A 158 2.88 4.33 14.52
C ARG A 158 2.86 5.86 14.53
N LYS A 159 3.14 6.49 13.38
CA LYS A 159 3.06 7.93 13.21
C LYS A 159 1.63 8.46 13.48
N ALA A 160 0.61 7.76 12.99
CA ALA A 160 -0.78 8.10 13.25
C ALA A 160 -1.16 7.92 14.73
N PHE A 161 -0.72 6.85 15.37
CA PHE A 161 -0.97 6.59 16.80
C PHE A 161 -0.32 7.65 17.70
N GLY A 162 0.93 8.02 17.44
CA GLY A 162 1.58 9.11 18.18
C GLY A 162 0.84 10.45 18.03
N ARG A 163 0.20 10.70 16.89
CA ARG A 163 -0.65 11.90 16.71
C ARG A 163 -1.93 11.84 17.53
N ILE A 164 -2.55 10.66 17.64
CA ILE A 164 -3.72 10.46 18.50
C ILE A 164 -3.34 10.75 19.95
N GLU A 165 -2.20 10.24 20.43
CA GLU A 165 -1.71 10.53 21.78
C GLU A 165 -1.52 12.04 22.02
N MET A 166 -1.06 12.81 21.02
CA MET A 166 -0.91 14.27 21.12
C MET A 166 -2.25 15.04 21.27
N ILE A 167 -3.36 14.52 20.75
CA ILE A 167 -4.69 15.16 20.84
C ILE A 167 -5.61 14.52 21.86
N GLN A 168 -5.30 13.31 22.35
CA GLN A 168 -6.07 12.67 23.41
C GLN A 168 -6.19 13.58 24.63
N ASP A 169 -5.17 14.43 24.85
CA ASP A 169 -5.23 15.37 25.95
C ASP A 169 -6.16 16.58 25.75
N LYS A 170 -6.67 16.77 24.54
CA LYS A 170 -7.47 17.91 24.11
C LYS A 170 -8.83 17.43 23.59
N PRO A 171 -9.83 17.21 24.47
CA PRO A 171 -11.13 16.66 24.11
C PRO A 171 -11.80 17.32 22.90
N LYS A 172 -11.72 18.66 22.82
CA LYS A 172 -12.24 19.43 21.70
C LYS A 172 -11.57 19.04 20.39
N ASP A 173 -10.26 19.17 20.30
CA ASP A 173 -9.50 18.89 19.08
C ASP A 173 -9.68 17.43 18.64
N MET A 174 -9.77 16.51 19.60
CA MET A 174 -10.00 15.09 19.36
C MET A 174 -11.34 14.82 18.67
N VAL A 175 -12.44 15.37 19.18
CA VAL A 175 -13.77 15.19 18.59
C VAL A 175 -13.85 15.85 17.21
N LEU A 176 -13.30 17.06 17.07
CA LEU A 176 -13.30 17.77 15.80
C LEU A 176 -12.53 17.00 14.72
N PHE A 177 -11.36 16.45 15.07
CA PHE A 177 -10.55 15.68 14.15
C PHE A 177 -11.21 14.36 13.77
N ALA A 178 -11.85 13.65 14.71
CA ALA A 178 -12.59 12.43 14.41
C ALA A 178 -13.70 12.66 13.36
N ARG A 179 -14.47 13.73 13.50
CA ARG A 179 -15.50 14.10 12.50
C ARG A 179 -14.90 14.49 11.16
N TYR A 180 -13.73 15.15 11.12
CA TYR A 180 -13.03 15.44 9.87
C TYR A 180 -12.53 14.17 9.15
N LEU A 181 -12.20 13.12 9.90
CA LEU A 181 -11.90 11.82 9.31
C LEU A 181 -13.15 11.15 8.69
N GLY A 182 -14.35 11.59 9.08
CA GLY A 182 -15.63 11.01 8.64
C GLY A 182 -16.25 10.06 9.67
N GLU A 183 -15.74 10.03 10.91
CA GLU A 183 -16.32 9.20 11.96
C GLU A 183 -17.63 9.82 12.48
N GLU A 184 -18.70 9.03 12.43
CA GLU A 184 -20.00 9.41 12.98
C GLU A 184 -20.03 9.17 14.50
N LEU A 185 -19.99 10.27 15.25
CA LEU A 185 -20.00 10.22 16.71
C LEU A 185 -21.37 10.59 17.26
N MET A 186 -21.99 9.66 17.99
CA MET A 186 -23.24 9.93 18.71
C MET A 186 -23.00 10.88 19.89
N GLU A 187 -24.01 11.67 20.27
CA GLU A 187 -23.93 12.65 21.37
C GLU A 187 -23.59 12.01 22.73
N ASN A 188 -24.00 10.76 22.94
CA ASN A 188 -23.75 9.98 24.15
C ASN A 188 -22.38 9.25 24.14
N SER A 189 -21.56 9.45 23.10
CA SER A 189 -20.22 8.87 23.03
C SER A 189 -19.36 9.38 24.20
N ASN A 190 -18.46 8.54 24.68
CA ASN A 190 -17.50 8.91 25.71
C ASN A 190 -16.09 9.06 25.10
N GLU A 191 -15.14 9.56 25.89
CA GLU A 191 -13.76 9.77 25.46
C GLU A 191 -13.14 8.50 24.83
N ASN A 192 -13.34 7.35 25.47
CA ASN A 192 -12.78 6.08 25.00
C ASN A 192 -13.36 5.64 23.65
N ILE A 193 -14.63 5.93 23.37
CA ILE A 193 -15.26 5.64 22.08
C ILE A 193 -14.60 6.50 20.99
N VAL A 194 -14.41 7.81 21.24
CA VAL A 194 -13.77 8.71 20.28
C VAL A 194 -12.32 8.32 20.02
N VAL A 195 -11.56 8.05 21.08
CA VAL A 195 -10.18 7.55 21.00
C VAL A 195 -10.13 6.22 20.23
N GLY A 196 -11.02 5.29 20.55
CA GLY A 196 -11.12 4.00 19.88
C GLY A 196 -11.44 4.12 18.39
N SER A 197 -12.34 5.04 18.01
CA SER A 197 -12.65 5.36 16.61
C SER A 197 -11.41 5.90 15.88
N LEU A 198 -10.68 6.85 16.48
CA LEU A 198 -9.44 7.37 15.91
C LEU A 198 -8.39 6.27 15.68
N PHE A 199 -8.18 5.39 16.67
CA PHE A 199 -7.24 4.27 16.53
C PHE A 199 -7.69 3.28 15.45
N ARG A 200 -9.00 3.00 15.35
CA ARG A 200 -9.55 2.13 14.32
C ARG A 200 -9.34 2.71 12.92
N PHE A 201 -9.65 4.00 12.74
CA PHE A 201 -9.42 4.68 11.46
C PHE A 201 -7.93 4.70 11.11
N ALA A 202 -7.06 5.07 12.06
CA ALA A 202 -5.61 5.11 11.86
C ALA A 202 -5.02 3.74 11.50
N LYS A 203 -5.55 2.65 12.08
CA LYS A 203 -5.13 1.28 11.77
C LYS A 203 -5.53 0.86 10.34
N ASN A 204 -6.76 1.17 9.93
CA ASN A 204 -7.29 0.73 8.64
C ASN A 204 -6.86 1.65 7.48
N HIS A 205 -6.62 2.93 7.75
CA HIS A 205 -6.34 3.96 6.75
C HIS A 205 -5.20 4.91 7.20
N PRO A 206 -3.99 4.40 7.50
CA PRO A 206 -2.90 5.21 8.07
C PRO A 206 -2.39 6.31 7.12
N VAL A 207 -2.41 6.07 5.80
CA VAL A 207 -2.00 7.06 4.79
C VAL A 207 -2.96 8.25 4.80
N GLU A 208 -4.27 7.99 4.76
CA GLU A 208 -5.29 9.03 4.75
C GLU A 208 -5.31 9.81 6.06
N PHE A 209 -5.25 9.12 7.20
CA PHE A 209 -5.18 9.75 8.52
C PHE A 209 -4.02 10.76 8.56
N ASN A 210 -2.83 10.32 8.17
CA ASN A 210 -1.64 11.17 8.20
C ASN A 210 -1.74 12.33 7.22
N ARG A 211 -2.32 12.13 6.04
CA ARG A 211 -2.56 13.19 5.05
C ARG A 211 -3.54 14.25 5.58
N LYS A 212 -4.67 13.83 6.16
CA LYS A 212 -5.65 14.76 6.75
C LYS A 212 -5.06 15.50 7.95
N TRP A 213 -4.24 14.83 8.77
CA TRP A 213 -3.53 15.46 9.87
C TRP A 213 -2.51 16.53 9.43
N ASP A 214 -1.76 16.26 8.36
CA ASP A 214 -0.73 17.17 7.84
C ASP A 214 -1.31 18.28 6.93
N SER A 215 -2.62 18.26 6.69
CA SER A 215 -3.30 19.25 5.86
C SER A 215 -3.20 20.66 6.46
N LYS A 216 -2.77 21.64 5.64
CA LYS A 216 -2.72 23.05 6.04
C LYS A 216 -4.10 23.63 6.37
N VAL A 217 -5.15 23.06 5.78
CA VAL A 217 -6.54 23.48 6.01
C VAL A 217 -7.23 22.68 7.11
N ARG A 218 -6.52 21.77 7.79
CA ARG A 218 -7.07 20.85 8.79
C ARG A 218 -7.93 21.57 9.83
N SER A 219 -7.42 22.65 10.41
CA SER A 219 -8.15 23.38 11.44
C SER A 219 -9.50 23.91 10.96
N TYR A 220 -9.60 24.38 9.72
CA TYR A 220 -10.86 24.89 9.17
C TYR A 220 -11.81 23.75 8.81
N ALA A 221 -11.28 22.68 8.21
CA ALA A 221 -12.04 21.49 7.87
C ALA A 221 -12.64 20.81 9.11
N GLU A 222 -11.87 20.69 10.19
CA GLU A 222 -12.31 20.19 11.49
C GLU A 222 -13.57 20.89 12.02
N ARG A 223 -13.64 22.23 11.94
CA ARG A 223 -14.83 22.97 12.37
C ARG A 223 -15.95 22.88 11.35
N PHE A 224 -15.64 22.86 10.05
CA PHE A 224 -16.64 22.71 9.00
C PHE A 224 -17.41 21.39 9.16
N PHE A 225 -16.72 20.25 9.17
CA PHE A 225 -17.35 18.93 9.32
C PHE A 225 -18.03 18.77 10.68
N SER A 226 -17.47 19.34 11.74
CA SER A 226 -18.15 19.34 13.04
C SER A 226 -19.41 20.19 13.06
N GLY A 227 -19.39 21.34 12.40
CA GLY A 227 -20.55 22.21 12.25
C GLY A 227 -21.67 21.54 11.47
N ILE A 228 -21.34 20.78 10.42
CA ILE A 228 -22.30 19.94 9.70
C ILE A 228 -22.89 18.88 10.63
N ALA A 229 -22.03 18.13 11.33
CA ALA A 229 -22.46 17.00 12.17
C ALA A 229 -23.44 17.40 13.29
N ILE A 230 -23.33 18.63 13.81
CA ILE A 230 -24.25 19.14 14.86
C ILE A 230 -25.34 20.08 14.31
N GLY A 231 -25.47 20.20 12.98
CA GLY A 231 -26.50 21.02 12.33
C GLY A 231 -26.30 22.53 12.42
N LEU A 232 -25.10 23.02 12.74
CA LEU A 232 -24.76 24.44 12.67
C LEU A 232 -24.56 24.94 11.24
N ILE A 233 -23.96 24.09 10.41
CA ILE A 233 -23.81 24.32 8.97
C ILE A 233 -24.82 23.42 8.28
N VAL A 234 -25.66 24.03 7.46
CA VAL A 234 -26.71 23.33 6.70
C VAL A 234 -26.36 23.42 5.21
N GLN A 235 -26.57 22.33 4.49
CA GLN A 235 -26.45 22.32 3.04
C GLN A 235 -27.81 22.66 2.41
N ASP A 236 -27.84 23.77 1.68
CA ASP A 236 -28.98 24.24 0.91
C ASP A 236 -28.74 23.99 -0.58
N ALA A 237 -29.78 23.58 -1.31
CA ALA A 237 -29.65 23.18 -2.71
C ALA A 237 -29.28 24.34 -3.65
N GLU A 238 -29.71 25.57 -3.33
CA GLU A 238 -29.47 26.75 -4.18
C GLU A 238 -28.22 27.53 -3.74
N ARG A 239 -27.98 27.60 -2.43
CA ARG A 239 -26.95 28.45 -1.83
C ARG A 239 -25.70 27.69 -1.36
N GLY A 240 -25.71 26.36 -1.41
CA GLY A 240 -24.62 25.53 -0.92
C GLY A 240 -24.58 25.46 0.61
N TYR A 241 -23.39 25.52 1.19
CA TYR A 241 -23.22 25.45 2.65
C TYR A 241 -23.49 26.81 3.30
N ILE A 242 -24.37 26.84 4.31
CA ILE A 242 -24.79 28.06 4.99
C ILE A 242 -24.49 27.94 6.50
N PHE A 243 -23.97 29.02 7.08
CA PHE A 243 -23.87 29.22 8.53
C PHE A 243 -24.55 30.53 8.93
N ARG A 244 -25.59 30.48 9.77
CA ARG A 244 -26.36 31.67 10.22
C ARG A 244 -26.80 32.58 9.05
N ASN A 245 -27.33 31.98 7.99
CA ASN A 245 -27.74 32.66 6.74
C ASN A 245 -26.60 33.32 5.94
N ILE A 246 -25.33 33.06 6.30
CA ILE A 246 -24.15 33.44 5.52
C ILE A 246 -23.77 32.24 4.64
N GLY A 247 -23.73 32.45 3.31
CA GLY A 247 -23.25 31.45 2.37
C GLY A 247 -21.74 31.28 2.49
N LEU A 248 -21.29 30.06 2.75
CA LEU A 248 -19.88 29.69 2.87
C LEU A 248 -19.29 29.28 1.51
N GLY A 249 -20.09 28.69 0.63
CA GLY A 249 -19.66 28.22 -0.68
C GLY A 249 -20.57 27.12 -1.23
N LEU A 250 -20.50 26.87 -2.54
CA LEU A 250 -21.31 25.84 -3.20
C LEU A 250 -20.75 24.43 -2.97
N SER A 251 -19.45 24.32 -2.73
CA SER A 251 -18.75 23.07 -2.42
C SER A 251 -18.09 23.08 -1.04
N GLU A 252 -17.73 21.90 -0.53
CA GLU A 252 -16.99 21.78 0.73
C GLU A 252 -15.66 22.53 0.68
N GLU A 253 -14.95 22.44 -0.44
CA GLU A 253 -13.66 23.12 -0.63
C GLU A 253 -13.81 24.64 -0.58
N GLU A 254 -14.84 25.18 -1.22
CA GLU A 254 -15.15 26.62 -1.17
C GLU A 254 -15.49 27.06 0.26
N ALA A 255 -16.33 26.29 0.96
CA ALA A 255 -16.71 26.59 2.32
C ALA A 255 -15.51 26.57 3.30
N ILE A 256 -14.63 25.58 3.18
CA ILE A 256 -13.40 25.48 3.99
C ILE A 256 -12.46 26.66 3.65
N ASN A 257 -12.33 27.01 2.37
CA ASN A 257 -11.52 28.15 1.95
C ASN A 257 -12.11 29.48 2.44
N PHE A 258 -13.43 29.63 2.45
CA PHE A 258 -14.09 30.80 3.01
C PHE A 258 -13.79 30.96 4.51
N LEU A 259 -13.94 29.88 5.28
CA LEU A 259 -13.60 29.87 6.71
C LEU A 259 -12.12 30.19 6.99
N SER A 260 -11.22 29.90 6.04
CA SER A 260 -9.81 30.28 6.15
C SER A 260 -9.55 31.78 5.97
N ARG A 261 -10.44 32.49 5.27
CA ARG A 261 -10.30 33.92 4.93
C ARG A 261 -11.05 34.82 5.90
N ASP A 262 -12.22 34.40 6.38
CA ASP A 262 -13.05 35.19 7.28
C ASP A 262 -12.91 34.74 8.74
N ALA A 263 -12.06 35.45 9.49
CA ALA A 263 -11.81 35.18 10.90
C ALA A 263 -13.04 35.43 11.80
N ASN A 264 -13.97 36.32 11.42
CA ASN A 264 -15.14 36.64 12.23
C ASN A 264 -16.18 35.51 12.16
N VAL A 265 -16.43 35.00 10.96
CA VAL A 265 -17.30 33.84 10.75
C VAL A 265 -16.71 32.61 11.44
N MET A 266 -15.40 32.40 11.26
CA MET A 266 -14.66 31.32 11.91
C MET A 266 -14.72 31.42 13.45
N GLY A 267 -14.53 32.61 14.01
CA GLY A 267 -14.64 32.87 15.45
C GLY A 267 -16.04 32.59 16.00
N SER A 268 -17.06 33.02 15.25
CA SER A 268 -18.47 32.78 15.60
C SER A 268 -18.83 31.30 15.58
N LEU A 269 -18.42 30.56 14.53
CA LEU A 269 -18.61 29.11 14.43
C LEU A 269 -17.91 28.38 15.58
N ASN A 270 -16.70 28.79 15.94
CA ASN A 270 -15.95 28.19 17.03
C ASN A 270 -16.60 28.43 18.41
N GLY A 271 -17.24 29.60 18.59
CA GLY A 271 -18.07 29.90 19.76
C GLY A 271 -19.29 28.99 19.83
N ASP A 272 -20.04 28.89 18.73
CA ASP A 272 -21.23 28.04 18.64
C ASP A 272 -20.91 26.56 18.85
N LEU A 273 -19.79 26.07 18.30
CA LEU A 273 -19.32 24.71 18.54
C LEU A 273 -19.01 24.47 20.01
N ALA A 274 -18.35 25.42 20.70
CA ALA A 274 -18.05 25.27 22.12
C ALA A 274 -19.31 25.27 23.00
N GLU A 275 -20.32 26.06 22.61
CA GLU A 275 -21.58 26.19 23.36
C GLU A 275 -22.55 25.04 23.10
N LYS A 276 -22.72 24.62 21.84
CA LYS A 276 -23.79 23.72 21.44
C LYS A 276 -23.37 22.26 21.35
N ASP A 277 -22.09 21.97 21.10
CA ASP A 277 -21.61 20.60 20.99
C ASP A 277 -21.67 19.86 22.34
N VAL A 278 -22.69 19.03 22.51
CA VAL A 278 -22.95 18.27 23.73
C VAL A 278 -21.81 17.29 24.01
N LEU A 279 -21.26 16.66 22.96
CA LEU A 279 -20.20 15.66 23.09
C LEU A 279 -18.89 16.30 23.59
N ILE A 280 -18.50 17.42 23.01
CA ILE A 280 -17.29 18.15 23.46
C ILE A 280 -17.44 18.58 24.93
N ARG A 281 -18.62 19.10 25.32
CA ARG A 281 -18.89 19.54 26.69
C ARG A 281 -18.90 18.39 27.69
N SER A 282 -19.49 17.25 27.32
CA SER A 282 -19.59 16.08 28.20
C SER A 282 -18.22 15.47 28.47
N ILE A 283 -17.38 15.31 27.45
CA ILE A 283 -16.02 14.79 27.59
C ILE A 283 -15.15 15.79 28.38
N SER A 284 -15.20 17.07 28.03
CA SER A 284 -14.40 18.10 28.69
C SER A 284 -14.71 18.22 30.19
N SER A 285 -15.99 18.09 30.57
CA SER A 285 -16.42 18.14 31.97
C SER A 285 -15.93 16.91 32.76
N ARG A 286 -16.10 15.71 32.22
CA ARG A 286 -15.62 14.45 32.85
C ARG A 286 -14.11 14.45 33.05
N LYS A 287 -13.35 14.97 32.08
CA LYS A 287 -11.89 15.06 32.18
C LYS A 287 -11.46 15.97 33.33
N LYS A 288 -12.05 17.17 33.42
CA LYS A 288 -11.80 18.11 34.55
C LYS A 288 -12.16 17.51 35.91
N GLU A 289 -13.24 16.75 36.01
CA GLU A 289 -13.61 16.05 37.26
C GLU A 289 -12.58 14.99 37.65
N THR A 290 -12.09 14.24 36.67
CA THR A 290 -11.07 13.20 36.89
C THR A 290 -9.76 13.83 37.36
N GLU A 291 -9.32 14.91 36.73
CA GLU A 291 -8.13 15.67 37.12
C GLU A 291 -8.24 16.24 38.55
N LYS A 292 -9.41 16.78 38.93
CA LYS A 292 -9.66 17.25 40.30
C LYS A 292 -9.53 16.12 41.32
N LYS A 293 -10.15 14.97 41.07
CA LYS A 293 -10.08 13.80 41.97
C LYS A 293 -8.65 13.28 42.12
N VAL A 294 -7.87 13.25 41.04
CA VAL A 294 -6.45 12.83 41.09
C VAL A 294 -5.62 13.82 41.91
N ASN A 295 -5.83 15.12 41.74
CA ASN A 295 -5.12 16.15 42.51
C ASN A 295 -5.49 16.14 44.00
N GLU A 296 -6.77 15.90 44.34
CA GLU A 296 -7.21 15.75 45.72
C GLU A 296 -6.60 14.51 46.40
N LYS A 297 -6.48 13.39 45.67
CA LYS A 297 -5.83 12.18 46.17
C LYS A 297 -4.34 12.40 46.42
N LYS A 298 -3.62 13.00 45.48
CA LYS A 298 -2.20 13.35 45.66
C LYS A 298 -1.97 14.26 46.87
N LYS A 299 -2.84 15.25 47.09
CA LYS A 299 -2.76 16.12 48.27
C LYS A 299 -2.97 15.36 49.58
N LYS A 300 -3.88 14.38 49.61
CA LYS A 300 -4.08 13.54 50.80
C LYS A 300 -2.85 12.66 51.06
N ASP A 301 -2.31 12.02 50.02
CA ASP A 301 -1.15 11.12 50.14
C ASP A 301 0.15 11.86 50.57
N ASP A 302 0.33 13.12 50.15
CA ASP A 302 1.44 13.99 50.59
C ASP A 302 1.33 14.45 52.06
N ILE A 303 0.12 14.50 52.62
CA ILE A 303 -0.11 14.87 54.03
C ILE A 303 0.20 13.68 54.95
N THR A 304 -0.21 12.47 54.55
CA THR A 304 0.05 11.24 55.33
C THR A 304 1.53 10.82 55.34
N THR A 305 2.33 11.22 54.35
CA THR A 305 3.77 10.90 54.29
C THR A 305 4.66 11.88 55.07
N LYS A 306 4.16 13.08 55.43
CA LYS A 306 4.90 14.08 56.22
C LYS A 306 4.68 13.99 57.73
N HIS A 307 3.74 13.17 58.18
CA HIS A 307 3.55 12.79 59.58
C HIS A 307 3.52 11.26 59.72
N PRO A 308 4.66 10.57 59.53
CA PRO A 308 4.79 9.22 60.05
C PRO A 308 4.91 9.33 61.58
N ASP A 309 3.94 8.75 62.29
CA ASP A 309 4.06 8.49 63.73
C ASP A 309 5.32 7.65 64.05
#